data_AF-A0A2T0K7F6-F1
#
_entry.id   AF-A0A2T0K7F6-F1
#
_cell.length_a   1.000
_cell.length_b   1.000
_cell.length_c   1.000
_cell.angle_alpha   90.00
_cell.angle_beta   90.00
_cell.angle_gamma   90.00
#
_symmetry.space_group_name_H-M   'P 1'
#
loop_
_entity.id
_entity.type
_entity.pdbx_description
1 polymer ?
#
loop_
_entity_poly.entity_id
_entity_poly.type
_entity_poly.pdbx_seq_one_letter_code
_entity_poly.pdbx_strand_id
1 'polypeptide(L)'
;MSFENLAPDEGNLETFSLATRRVIRFGAVYLVVVALVTALLLSVADRLASGAVDPTVSGTEAWLTLSLLIVNLVLFVCIVGLVVSTIVWIVSAHRVRPTGPGAAGYAGLFLAVVLIALPNLLVLPALPEAAMSLAGFGALLAGVLMTRAQVRRETGRPDLGGRPRTILQSDDWDASKWDPEVHRDIERRGRPTD
;
A
#
# COMPACT_ATOMS: atom_id res chain seq x y z
N MET A 1 -11.90 -22.69 1.38
CA MET A 1 -10.87 -23.75 1.34
C MET A 1 -9.87 -23.44 2.43
N SER A 2 -9.70 -24.34 3.40
CA SER A 2 -8.60 -24.17 4.35
C SER A 2 -7.29 -24.27 3.57
N PHE A 3 -6.30 -23.47 3.94
CA PHE A 3 -4.96 -23.49 3.35
C PHE A 3 -4.21 -24.83 3.57
N GLU A 4 -4.89 -25.88 4.02
CA GLU A 4 -4.31 -27.13 4.53
C GLU A 4 -3.90 -28.13 3.43
N ASN A 5 -4.31 -27.94 2.17
CA ASN A 5 -4.07 -28.93 1.10
C ASN A 5 -3.05 -28.53 0.01
N LEU A 6 -2.44 -27.34 0.10
CA LEU A 6 -1.27 -27.02 -0.73
C LEU A 6 0.00 -27.51 -0.03
N ALA A 7 0.99 -27.95 -0.79
CA ALA A 7 2.33 -28.12 -0.22
C ALA A 7 2.70 -26.79 0.49
N PRO A 8 3.25 -26.82 1.72
CA PRO A 8 3.43 -25.63 2.56
C PRO A 8 4.07 -24.45 1.81
N ASP A 9 4.98 -24.75 0.89
CA ASP A 9 5.70 -23.79 0.08
C ASP A 9 4.82 -23.05 -0.94
N GLU A 10 3.78 -23.68 -1.49
CA GLU A 10 2.91 -23.06 -2.50
C GLU A 10 1.91 -22.08 -1.89
N GLY A 11 1.29 -22.44 -0.76
CA GLY A 11 0.38 -21.55 -0.02
C GLY A 11 1.10 -20.30 0.55
N ASN A 12 2.36 -20.46 0.96
CA ASN A 12 3.18 -19.35 1.44
C ASN A 12 3.53 -18.37 0.31
N LEU A 13 3.79 -18.86 -0.91
CA LEU A 13 4.09 -18.03 -2.08
C LEU A 13 2.86 -17.22 -2.54
N GLU A 14 1.68 -17.83 -2.58
CA GLU A 14 0.42 -17.14 -2.90
C GLU A 14 0.15 -16.01 -1.90
N THR A 15 0.31 -16.29 -0.61
CA THR A 15 0.13 -15.31 0.47
C THR A 15 1.12 -14.14 0.35
N PHE A 16 2.39 -14.44 0.05
CA PHE A 16 3.41 -13.42 -0.18
C PHE A 16 3.10 -12.53 -1.40
N SER A 17 2.62 -13.11 -2.50
CA SER A 17 2.17 -12.37 -3.69
C SER A 17 1.01 -11.43 -3.39
N LEU A 18 0.00 -11.91 -2.66
CA LEU A 18 -1.14 -11.10 -2.23
C LEU A 18 -0.70 -9.96 -1.30
N ALA A 19 0.13 -10.24 -0.30
CA ALA A 19 0.67 -9.24 0.60
C ALA A 19 1.46 -8.17 -0.16
N THR A 20 2.30 -8.58 -1.13
CA THR A 20 3.05 -7.67 -2.00
C THR A 20 2.12 -6.74 -2.78
N ARG A 21 1.04 -7.27 -3.39
CA ARG A 21 0.04 -6.45 -4.11
C ARG A 21 -0.66 -5.48 -3.18
N ARG A 22 -1.01 -5.91 -1.96
CA ARG A 22 -1.65 -5.05 -0.95
C ARG A 22 -0.75 -3.88 -0.55
N VAL A 23 0.53 -4.11 -0.27
CA VAL A 23 1.49 -3.03 0.04
C VAL A 23 1.57 -2.02 -1.10
N ILE A 24 1.65 -2.49 -2.34
CA ILE A 24 1.69 -1.61 -3.52
C ILE A 24 0.38 -0.81 -3.67
N ARG A 25 -0.79 -1.46 -3.57
CA ARG A 25 -2.10 -0.79 -3.67
C ARG A 25 -2.28 0.25 -2.57
N PHE A 26 -2.02 -0.12 -1.30
CA PHE A 26 -2.15 0.81 -0.18
C PHE A 26 -1.18 1.99 -0.28
N GLY A 27 0.06 1.75 -0.69
CA GLY A 27 1.01 2.83 -0.86
C GLY A 27 0.69 3.73 -2.07
N ALA A 28 0.11 3.19 -3.15
CA ALA A 28 -0.42 4.01 -4.23
C ALA A 28 -1.60 4.89 -3.78
N VAL A 29 -2.53 4.35 -2.98
CA VAL A 29 -3.62 5.13 -2.37
C VAL A 29 -3.06 6.22 -1.46
N TYR A 30 -2.07 5.88 -0.61
CA TYR A 30 -1.38 6.86 0.24
C TYR A 30 -0.77 8.00 -0.57
N LEU A 31 -0.08 7.71 -1.68
CA LEU A 31 0.49 8.75 -2.54
C LEU A 31 -0.58 9.68 -3.13
N VAL A 32 -1.70 9.11 -3.59
CA VAL A 32 -2.81 9.92 -4.13
C VAL A 32 -3.35 10.85 -3.04
N VAL A 33 -3.52 10.35 -1.82
CA VAL A 33 -3.95 11.16 -0.67
C VAL A 33 -2.94 12.27 -0.38
N VAL A 34 -1.64 11.96 -0.30
CA VAL A 34 -0.58 12.97 -0.08
C VAL A 34 -0.59 14.04 -1.17
N ALA A 35 -0.74 13.66 -2.44
CA ALA A 35 -0.81 14.60 -3.55
C ALA A 35 -2.04 15.53 -3.45
N LEU A 36 -3.21 14.97 -3.14
CA LEU A 36 -4.44 15.75 -2.94
C LEU A 36 -4.34 16.71 -1.76
N VAL A 37 -3.78 16.25 -0.64
CA VAL A 37 -3.54 17.08 0.55
C VAL A 37 -2.55 18.19 0.24
N THR A 38 -1.45 17.89 -0.45
CA THR A 38 -0.46 18.89 -0.85
C THR A 38 -1.09 19.96 -1.74
N ALA A 39 -1.89 19.56 -2.73
CA ALA A 39 -2.61 20.49 -3.61
C ALA A 39 -3.60 21.36 -2.82
N LEU A 40 -4.32 20.78 -1.84
CA LEU A 40 -5.23 21.52 -0.97
C LEU A 40 -4.46 22.56 -0.14
N LEU A 41 -3.36 22.17 0.53
CA LEU A 41 -2.54 23.07 1.33
C LEU A 41 -1.95 24.22 0.50
N LEU A 42 -1.45 23.93 -0.70
CA LEU A 42 -0.95 24.95 -1.63
C LEU A 42 -2.07 25.90 -2.07
N SER A 43 -3.28 25.40 -2.33
CA SER A 43 -4.42 26.24 -2.71
C SER A 43 -4.88 27.16 -1.58
N VAL A 44 -4.81 26.69 -0.33
CA VAL A 44 -5.11 27.51 0.86
C VAL A 44 -4.03 28.57 1.05
N ALA A 45 -2.75 28.20 0.91
CA ALA A 45 -1.64 29.13 1.01
C ALA A 45 -1.72 30.27 -0.04
N ASP A 46 -2.07 29.94 -1.29
CA ASP A 46 -2.26 30.92 -2.36
C ASP A 46 -3.43 31.89 -2.08
N ARG A 47 -4.56 31.38 -1.56
CA ARG A 47 -5.71 32.21 -1.18
C ARG A 47 -5.43 33.14 0.00
N LEU A 48 -4.61 32.70 0.96
CA LEU A 48 -4.15 33.54 2.06
C LEU A 48 -3.17 34.61 1.55
N ALA A 49 -2.22 34.24 0.69
CA ALA A 49 -1.23 35.16 0.14
C ALA A 49 -1.85 36.25 -0.76
N SER A 50 -2.89 35.91 -1.52
CA SER A 50 -3.64 36.85 -2.36
C SER A 50 -4.61 37.75 -1.58
N GLY A 51 -4.77 37.55 -0.27
CA GLY A 51 -5.73 38.28 0.56
C GLY A 51 -7.19 37.96 0.27
N ALA A 52 -7.47 36.92 -0.51
CA ALA A 52 -8.84 36.48 -0.82
C ALA A 52 -9.54 35.84 0.39
N VAL A 53 -8.76 35.44 1.41
CA VAL A 53 -9.24 34.83 2.65
C VAL A 53 -8.55 35.52 3.83
N ASP A 54 -9.34 36.03 4.77
CA ASP A 54 -8.83 36.60 6.02
C ASP A 54 -8.82 35.51 7.12
N PRO A 55 -7.63 35.11 7.62
CA PRO A 55 -7.50 34.06 8.64
C PRO A 55 -7.92 34.50 10.04
N THR A 56 -8.10 35.81 10.28
CA THR A 56 -8.45 36.35 11.62
C THR A 56 -9.96 36.32 11.89
N VAL A 57 -10.76 36.07 10.84
CA VAL A 57 -12.20 35.88 10.99
C VAL A 57 -12.45 34.52 11.62
N SER A 58 -13.14 34.50 12.75
CA SER A 58 -13.40 33.28 13.55
C SER A 58 -14.05 32.14 12.75
N GLY A 59 -14.89 32.45 11.76
CA GLY A 59 -15.46 31.46 10.85
C GLY A 59 -14.43 30.80 9.93
N THR A 60 -13.45 31.55 9.43
CA THR A 60 -12.35 31.05 8.60
C THR A 60 -11.40 30.20 9.42
N GLU A 61 -11.02 30.67 10.61
CA GLU A 61 -10.13 29.96 11.53
C GLU A 61 -10.71 28.58 11.89
N ALA A 62 -11.96 28.54 12.34
CA ALA A 62 -12.63 27.29 12.71
C ALA A 62 -12.68 26.29 11.54
N TRP A 63 -12.94 26.77 10.31
CA TRP A 63 -13.01 25.91 9.13
C TRP A 63 -11.63 25.38 8.72
N LEU A 64 -10.58 26.20 8.82
CA LEU A 64 -9.19 25.79 8.57
C LEU A 64 -8.74 24.73 9.58
N THR A 65 -8.98 24.95 10.88
CA THR A 65 -8.63 23.98 11.93
C THR A 65 -9.35 22.65 11.74
N LEU A 66 -10.66 22.70 11.45
CA LEU A 66 -11.46 21.49 11.24
C LEU A 66 -11.00 20.73 9.99
N SER A 67 -10.66 21.44 8.91
CA SER A 67 -10.13 20.83 7.68
C SER A 67 -8.77 20.17 7.91
N LEU A 68 -7.86 20.85 8.63
CA LEU A 68 -6.56 20.28 8.99
C LEU A 68 -6.69 19.05 9.88
N LEU A 69 -7.64 19.05 10.83
CA LEU A 69 -7.93 17.90 11.67
C LEU A 69 -8.38 16.69 10.84
N ILE A 70 -9.32 16.90 9.89
CA ILE A 70 -9.81 15.84 9.00
C ILE A 70 -8.68 15.29 8.14
N VAL A 71 -7.87 16.17 7.54
CA VAL A 71 -6.70 15.79 6.73
C VAL A 71 -5.74 14.92 7.53
N ASN A 72 -5.38 15.35 8.75
CA ASN A 72 -4.48 14.60 9.63
C ASN A 72 -5.06 13.24 10.03
N LEU A 73 -6.37 13.16 10.28
CA LEU A 73 -7.05 11.90 10.57
C LEU A 73 -6.99 10.93 9.38
N VAL A 74 -7.26 11.42 8.17
CA VAL A 74 -7.19 10.61 6.94
C VAL A 74 -5.76 10.10 6.71
N LEU A 75 -4.76 10.97 6.82
CA LEU A 75 -3.35 10.60 6.68
C LEU A 75 -2.96 9.54 7.73
N PHE A 76 -3.39 9.70 8.97
CA PHE A 76 -3.14 8.74 10.04
C PHE A 76 -3.72 7.36 9.72
N VAL A 77 -4.98 7.29 9.27
CA VAL A 77 -5.61 6.02 8.86
C VAL A 77 -4.85 5.37 7.70
N CYS A 78 -4.40 6.15 6.70
CA CYS A 78 -3.60 5.63 5.61
C CYS A 78 -2.25 5.08 6.07
N ILE A 79 -1.56 5.77 6.98
CA ILE A 79 -0.29 5.32 7.56
C ILE A 79 -0.49 4.01 8.33
N VAL A 80 -1.52 3.93 9.17
CA VAL A 80 -1.85 2.69 9.91
C VAL A 80 -2.11 1.54 8.94
N GLY A 81 -2.89 1.77 7.88
CA GLY A 81 -3.13 0.77 6.83
C GLY A 81 -1.85 0.31 6.13
N LEU A 82 -0.95 1.24 5.81
CA LEU A 82 0.34 0.94 5.20
C LEU A 82 1.24 0.13 6.14
N VAL A 83 1.27 0.47 7.44
CA VAL A 83 2.03 -0.25 8.47
C VAL A 83 1.52 -1.68 8.61
N VAL A 84 0.21 -1.88 8.76
CA VAL A 84 -0.38 -3.23 8.87
C VAL A 84 -0.08 -4.05 7.62
N SER A 85 -0.27 -3.48 6.42
CA SER A 85 0.04 -4.14 5.15
C SER A 85 1.51 -4.55 5.06
N THR A 86 2.41 -3.68 5.51
CA THR A 86 3.85 -3.91 5.54
C THR A 86 4.25 -5.01 6.52
N ILE A 87 3.67 -5.02 7.73
CA ILE A 87 3.90 -6.07 8.73
C ILE A 87 3.48 -7.43 8.16
N VAL A 88 2.28 -7.50 7.57
CA VAL A 88 1.78 -8.72 6.93
C VAL A 88 2.72 -9.17 5.81
N TRP A 89 3.28 -8.25 5.03
CA TRP A 89 4.26 -8.54 4.00
C TRP A 89 5.58 -9.09 4.56
N ILE A 90 6.13 -8.50 5.63
CA ILE A 90 7.35 -8.99 6.30
C ILE A 90 7.13 -10.41 6.85
N VAL A 91 6.02 -10.63 7.55
CA VAL A 91 5.68 -11.95 8.10
C VAL A 91 5.53 -12.98 6.97
N SER A 92 4.87 -12.61 5.88
CA SER A 92 4.72 -13.48 4.70
C SER A 92 6.06 -13.77 4.04
N ALA A 93 6.97 -12.80 3.98
CA ALA A 93 8.32 -13.00 3.44
C ALA A 93 9.13 -14.00 4.28
N HIS A 94 9.03 -13.94 5.61
CA HIS A 94 9.67 -14.89 6.52
C HIS A 94 9.13 -16.32 6.40
N ARG A 95 7.86 -16.48 6.00
CA ARG A 95 7.29 -17.80 5.71
C ARG A 95 7.80 -18.42 4.42
N VAL A 96 8.24 -17.58 3.46
CA VAL A 96 8.81 -18.06 2.18
C VAL A 96 10.33 -18.24 2.30
N ARG A 97 11.00 -17.43 3.12
CA ARG A 97 12.47 -17.44 3.25
C ARG A 97 12.92 -17.19 4.69
N PRO A 98 13.93 -17.90 5.19
CA PRO A 98 14.44 -17.71 6.55
C PRO A 98 15.08 -16.33 6.78
N THR A 99 15.52 -15.65 5.72
CA THR A 99 16.05 -14.27 5.78
C THR A 99 14.97 -13.19 5.59
N GLY A 100 13.72 -13.61 5.37
CA GLY A 100 12.58 -12.72 5.12
C GLY A 100 12.75 -11.84 3.88
N PRO A 101 12.49 -10.52 3.97
CA PRO A 101 12.67 -9.58 2.87
C PRO A 101 14.11 -9.46 2.34
N GLY A 102 15.10 -9.88 3.12
CA GLY A 102 16.53 -9.66 2.85
C GLY A 102 16.97 -8.23 3.13
N ALA A 103 18.29 -7.98 3.05
CA ALA A 103 18.89 -6.68 3.40
C ALA A 103 18.31 -5.52 2.56
N ALA A 104 18.07 -5.73 1.26
CA ALA A 104 17.49 -4.71 0.39
C ALA A 104 16.04 -4.35 0.78
N GLY A 105 15.22 -5.35 1.14
CA GLY A 105 13.84 -5.13 1.58
C GLY A 105 13.78 -4.35 2.90
N TYR A 106 14.62 -4.71 3.87
CA TYR A 106 14.73 -3.98 5.14
C TYR A 106 15.32 -2.58 4.97
N ALA A 107 16.32 -2.40 4.10
CA ALA A 107 16.89 -1.08 3.80
C ALA A 107 15.84 -0.16 3.17
N GLY A 108 15.06 -0.66 2.20
CA GLY A 108 13.96 0.10 1.59
C GLY A 108 12.89 0.49 2.61
N LEU A 109 12.53 -0.43 3.51
CA LEU A 109 11.61 -0.17 4.62
C LEU A 109 12.13 0.89 5.58
N PHE A 110 13.37 0.74 6.04
CA PHE A 110 13.99 1.68 6.96
C PHE A 110 14.06 3.08 6.34
N LEU A 111 14.51 3.17 5.08
CA LEU A 111 14.57 4.43 4.35
C LEU A 111 13.18 5.05 4.18
N ALA A 112 12.15 4.25 3.88
CA ALA A 112 10.78 4.72 3.79
C ALA A 112 10.26 5.29 5.11
N VAL A 113 10.48 4.58 6.23
CA VAL A 113 10.08 5.04 7.56
C VAL A 113 10.78 6.35 7.92
N VAL A 114 12.09 6.44 7.69
CA VAL A 114 12.85 7.67 7.96
C VAL A 114 12.31 8.82 7.12
N LEU A 115 12.12 8.63 5.81
CA LEU A 115 11.68 9.71 4.91
C LEU A 115 10.23 10.16 5.15
N ILE A 116 9.36 9.27 5.64
CA ILE A 116 7.97 9.61 5.99
C ILE A 116 7.89 10.24 7.39
N ALA A 117 8.70 9.78 8.34
CA ALA A 117 8.68 10.29 9.71
C ALA A 117 9.42 11.62 9.89
N LEU A 118 10.52 11.83 9.16
CA LEU A 118 11.38 13.01 9.32
C LEU A 118 10.66 14.36 9.06
N PRO A 119 9.76 14.49 8.07
CA PRO A 119 8.96 15.72 7.90
C PRO A 119 8.10 16.08 9.12
N ASN A 120 7.58 15.06 9.82
CA ASN A 120 6.76 15.25 11.02
C ASN A 120 7.58 15.76 12.23
N LEU A 121 8.89 15.47 12.26
CA LEU A 121 9.80 15.93 13.31
C LEU A 121 10.35 17.33 13.03
N LEU A 122 10.57 17.66 11.75
CA LEU A 122 11.21 18.90 11.33
C LEU A 122 10.23 20.03 10.98
N VAL A 123 8.92 19.78 10.99
CA VAL A 123 7.87 20.73 10.59
C VAL A 123 8.23 21.40 9.25
N LEU A 124 8.28 20.58 8.21
CA LEU A 124 8.65 21.04 6.87
C LEU A 124 7.47 21.71 6.16
N PRO A 125 7.74 22.64 5.21
CA PRO A 125 6.72 23.13 4.29
C PRO A 125 6.14 22.00 3.42
N ALA A 126 4.93 22.20 2.88
CA ALA A 126 4.19 21.17 2.14
C ALA A 126 4.95 20.56 0.94
N LEU A 127 5.74 21.35 0.20
CA LEU A 127 6.51 20.87 -0.96
C LEU A 127 7.63 19.88 -0.58
N PRO A 128 8.58 20.22 0.32
CA PRO A 128 9.60 19.26 0.75
C PRO A 128 9.00 18.07 1.50
N GLU A 129 7.92 18.26 2.26
CA GLU A 129 7.18 17.15 2.88
C GLU A 129 6.64 16.15 1.83
N ALA A 130 6.00 16.66 0.77
CA ALA A 130 5.50 15.84 -0.32
C ALA A 130 6.64 15.12 -1.07
N ALA A 131 7.75 15.81 -1.31
CA ALA A 131 8.93 15.25 -1.95
C ALA A 131 9.56 14.11 -1.13
N MET A 132 9.65 14.28 0.20
CA MET A 132 10.16 13.24 1.09
C MET A 132 9.19 12.06 1.19
N SER A 133 7.89 12.30 1.22
CA SER A 133 6.87 11.24 1.18
C SER A 133 6.93 10.44 -0.13
N LEU A 134 7.12 11.11 -1.27
CA LEU A 134 7.33 10.47 -2.58
C LEU A 134 8.61 9.63 -2.60
N ALA A 135 9.73 10.18 -2.10
CA ALA A 135 10.99 9.46 -2.00
C ALA A 135 10.88 8.24 -1.06
N GLY A 136 10.19 8.39 0.07
CA GLY A 136 9.93 7.32 1.03
C GLY A 136 9.10 6.20 0.42
N PHE A 137 8.02 6.53 -0.30
CA PHE A 137 7.26 5.54 -1.04
C PHE A 137 8.08 4.86 -2.15
N GLY A 138 8.90 5.63 -2.88
CA GLY A 138 9.81 5.09 -3.89
C GLY A 138 10.79 4.08 -3.31
N ALA A 139 11.35 4.37 -2.13
CA ALA A 139 12.22 3.45 -1.39
C ALA A 139 11.48 2.18 -0.94
N LEU A 140 10.26 2.32 -0.42
CA LEU A 140 9.41 1.18 -0.05
C LEU A 140 9.13 0.28 -1.27
N LEU A 141 8.72 0.89 -2.39
CA LEU A 141 8.39 0.18 -3.62
C LEU A 141 9.61 -0.54 -4.17
N ALA A 142 10.77 0.14 -4.22
CA ALA A 142 12.02 -0.45 -4.64
C ALA A 142 12.41 -1.66 -3.76
N GLY A 143 12.31 -1.52 -2.43
CA GLY A 143 12.55 -2.63 -1.49
C GLY A 143 11.64 -3.82 -1.75
N VAL A 144 10.33 -3.58 -1.87
CA VAL A 144 9.33 -4.62 -2.15
C VAL A 144 9.59 -5.32 -3.49
N LEU A 145 9.89 -4.56 -4.55
CA LEU A 145 10.16 -5.10 -5.87
C LEU A 145 11.47 -5.89 -5.92
N MET A 146 12.52 -5.41 -5.25
CA MET A 146 13.80 -6.12 -5.14
C MET A 146 13.63 -7.45 -4.39
N THR A 147 12.94 -7.45 -3.26
CA THR A 147 12.61 -8.68 -2.53
C THR A 147 11.81 -9.63 -3.41
N ARG A 148 10.78 -9.15 -4.13
CA ARG A 148 10.00 -9.97 -5.06
C ARG A 148 10.87 -10.57 -6.16
N ALA A 149 11.77 -9.78 -6.76
CA ALA A 149 12.68 -10.23 -7.80
C ALA A 149 13.66 -11.29 -7.26
N GLN A 150 14.14 -11.12 -6.03
CA GLN A 150 15.02 -12.09 -5.38
C GLN A 150 14.28 -13.41 -5.10
N VAL A 151 13.08 -13.36 -4.54
CA VAL A 151 12.25 -14.56 -4.32
C VAL A 151 11.96 -15.27 -5.65
N ARG A 152 11.69 -14.53 -6.73
CA ARG A 152 11.53 -15.10 -8.09
C ARG A 152 12.78 -15.83 -8.57
N ARG A 153 13.96 -15.25 -8.37
CA ARG A 153 15.23 -15.86 -8.78
C ARG A 153 15.50 -17.16 -8.03
N GLU A 154 15.19 -17.19 -6.73
CA GLU A 154 15.47 -18.36 -5.88
C GLU A 154 14.46 -19.49 -6.08
N THR A 155 13.19 -19.15 -6.30
CA THR A 155 12.14 -20.16 -6.52
C THR A 155 12.02 -20.60 -7.98
N GLY A 156 12.63 -19.87 -8.92
CA GLY A 156 12.49 -20.12 -10.37
C GLY A 156 11.08 -19.91 -10.91
N ARG A 157 10.12 -19.45 -10.09
CA ARG A 157 8.72 -19.28 -10.46
C ARG A 157 8.43 -17.83 -10.87
N PRO A 158 8.07 -17.55 -12.14
CA PRO A 158 7.76 -16.20 -12.58
C PRO A 158 6.53 -15.64 -11.86
N ASP A 159 5.54 -16.47 -11.54
CA ASP A 159 4.24 -15.97 -11.09
C ASP A 159 4.09 -15.91 -9.56
N LEU A 160 5.03 -16.46 -8.78
CA LEU A 160 5.00 -16.53 -7.31
C LEU A 160 3.60 -16.86 -6.76
N GLY A 161 2.96 -17.93 -7.25
CA GLY A 161 1.60 -18.31 -6.86
C GLY A 161 0.48 -17.63 -7.66
N GLY A 162 0.79 -16.76 -8.62
CA GLY A 162 -0.18 -16.17 -9.55
C GLY A 162 -0.62 -17.07 -10.70
N ARG A 163 -0.47 -18.40 -10.57
CA ARG A 163 -0.98 -19.32 -11.60
C ARG A 163 -2.51 -19.20 -11.61
N PRO A 164 -3.15 -18.97 -12.77
CA PRO A 164 -4.59 -19.16 -12.88
C PRO A 164 -4.85 -20.61 -12.48
N ARG A 165 -5.58 -20.83 -11.38
CA ARG A 165 -6.00 -22.18 -10.99
C ARG A 165 -6.84 -22.72 -12.15
N THR A 166 -6.35 -23.75 -12.84
CA THR A 166 -7.01 -24.31 -14.03
C THR A 166 -8.36 -24.96 -13.71
N ILE A 167 -8.63 -25.24 -12.43
CA ILE A 167 -9.85 -25.88 -11.97
C ILE A 167 -10.57 -24.92 -11.02
N LEU A 168 -11.79 -24.54 -11.39
CA LEU A 168 -12.73 -23.78 -10.53
C LEU A 168 -13.13 -24.64 -9.34
N GLN A 169 -12.89 -24.17 -8.13
CA GLN A 169 -13.29 -24.87 -6.91
C GLN A 169 -14.66 -24.35 -6.43
N SER A 170 -15.42 -25.17 -5.69
CA SER A 170 -16.74 -24.78 -5.16
C SER A 170 -16.69 -23.50 -4.33
N ASP A 171 -15.60 -23.30 -3.61
CA ASP A 171 -15.39 -22.14 -2.74
C ASP A 171 -15.17 -20.84 -3.54
N ASP A 172 -14.73 -20.93 -4.80
CA ASP A 172 -14.56 -19.78 -5.68
C ASP A 172 -15.92 -19.19 -6.08
N TRP A 173 -16.97 -20.03 -6.20
CA TRP A 173 -18.34 -19.58 -6.45
C TRP A 173 -18.90 -18.79 -5.28
N ASP A 174 -18.63 -19.21 -4.05
CA ASP A 174 -19.03 -18.45 -2.86
C ASP A 174 -18.20 -17.19 -2.68
N ALA A 175 -16.92 -17.21 -3.04
CA ALA A 175 -16.06 -16.03 -3.06
C ALA A 175 -16.50 -14.99 -4.10
N SER A 176 -16.96 -15.44 -5.27
CA SER A 176 -17.43 -14.56 -6.36
C SER A 176 -18.63 -13.67 -6.01
N LYS A 177 -19.39 -14.03 -4.97
CA LYS A 177 -20.53 -13.23 -4.49
C LYS A 177 -20.09 -11.93 -3.83
N TRP A 178 -18.85 -11.86 -3.34
CA TRP A 178 -18.35 -10.70 -2.57
C TRP A 178 -16.99 -10.18 -3.06
N ASP A 179 -16.23 -10.97 -3.82
CA ASP A 179 -14.98 -10.53 -4.47
C ASP A 179 -15.18 -10.33 -5.99
N PRO A 180 -15.21 -9.08 -6.48
CA PRO A 180 -15.38 -8.80 -7.91
C PRO A 180 -14.17 -9.21 -8.76
N GLU A 181 -12.98 -9.41 -8.17
CA GLU A 181 -11.83 -9.94 -8.90
C GLU A 181 -12.01 -11.44 -9.18
N VAL A 182 -12.56 -12.20 -8.21
CA VAL A 182 -12.89 -13.63 -8.40
C VAL A 182 -13.99 -13.78 -9.44
N HIS A 183 -15.05 -12.96 -9.38
CA HIS A 183 -16.15 -13.02 -10.34
C HIS A 183 -15.66 -12.88 -11.80
N ARG A 184 -14.82 -11.89 -12.09
CA ARG A 184 -14.24 -11.69 -13.44
C ARG A 184 -13.34 -12.84 -13.89
N ASP A 185 -12.66 -13.47 -12.95
CA ASP A 185 -11.78 -14.62 -13.22
C ASP A 185 -12.60 -15.87 -13.57
N ILE A 186 -13.75 -16.06 -12.92
CA ILE A 186 -14.74 -17.09 -13.28
C ILE A 186 -15.32 -16.82 -14.68
N GLU A 187 -15.76 -15.59 -14.96
CA GLU A 187 -16.27 -15.19 -16.28
C GLU A 187 -15.25 -15.44 -17.40
N ARG A 188 -13.96 -15.20 -17.12
CA ARG A 188 -12.86 -15.46 -18.06
C ARG A 188 -12.60 -16.94 -18.34
N ARG A 189 -12.81 -17.81 -17.34
CA ARG A 189 -12.51 -19.25 -17.44
C ARG A 189 -13.66 -20.06 -18.01
N GLY A 190 -14.87 -19.50 -18.00
CA GLY A 190 -16.09 -20.22 -18.37
C GLY A 190 -16.55 -21.14 -17.24
N ARG A 191 -17.86 -21.36 -17.15
CA ARG A 191 -18.40 -22.38 -16.24
C ARG A 191 -17.89 -23.75 -16.69
N PRO A 192 -17.48 -24.65 -15.78
CA PRO A 192 -17.34 -26.05 -16.12
C PRO A 192 -18.69 -26.51 -16.66
N THR A 193 -18.78 -26.80 -17.95
CA THR A 193 -19.89 -27.54 -18.53
C THR A 193 -19.56 -29.01 -18.30
N ASP A 194 -20.33 -29.64 -17.44
CA ASP A 194 -20.32 -31.10 -17.24
C ASP A 194 -20.52 -31.85 -18.56
#